data_AF-A0A0V0H6M1-F1
#
_entry.id   AF-A0A0V0H6M1-F1
#
_cell.length_a   1.000
_cell.length_b   1.000
_cell.length_c   1.000
_cell.angle_alpha   90.00
_cell.angle_beta   90.00
_cell.angle_gamma   90.00
#
_symmetry.space_group_name_H-M   'P 1'
#
loop_
_entity.id
_entity.type
_entity.pdbx_description
1 polymer ?
#
loop_
_entity_poly.entity_id
_entity_poly.type
_entity_poly.pdbx_seq_one_letter_code
_entity_poly.pdbx_strand_id
1 'polypeptide(L)'
;MGQYSSTHCGGGPKHRHRSLHPTPLPNHHRSASDHSQSDFFSLMNSDEDESPIPFVFGNRDYTDDLPDECLALIFQCLSSGDRKKCSLVSRRWLLVEGQSRHRLALNAKVEILPHVPTIFTRFDSVTKLALRCDRKSVSINDEALTLISLRCSKLIRLKLRGCRDVTEVGMSAFARNCKSLKKFSCGS
;
A
#
# COMPACT_ATOMS: atom_id res chain seq x y z
N MET A 1 -46.48 50.98 -49.86
CA MET A 1 -45.43 50.79 -50.88
C MET A 1 -44.41 49.85 -50.24
N GLY A 2 -44.41 48.53 -50.49
CA GLY A 2 -43.79 47.86 -51.65
C GLY A 2 -42.25 48.00 -51.56
N GLN A 3 -41.38 46.99 -51.55
CA GLN A 3 -41.44 45.62 -52.09
C GLN A 3 -40.44 44.67 -51.39
N TYR A 4 -40.55 43.41 -51.79
CA TYR A 4 -39.92 42.16 -51.39
C TYR A 4 -38.45 42.00 -51.84
N SER A 5 -37.70 41.13 -51.15
CA SER A 5 -36.78 40.15 -51.78
C SER A 5 -36.47 39.00 -50.81
N SER A 6 -36.61 37.77 -51.32
CA SER A 6 -36.36 36.51 -50.62
C SER A 6 -34.97 35.96 -50.91
N THR A 7 -34.42 35.11 -50.04
CA THR A 7 -33.62 33.92 -50.42
C THR A 7 -33.59 32.92 -49.26
N HIS A 8 -33.21 31.69 -49.58
CA HIS A 8 -33.70 30.40 -49.09
C HIS A 8 -32.89 29.75 -47.93
N CYS A 9 -33.61 28.93 -47.16
CA CYS A 9 -33.34 27.59 -46.60
C CYS A 9 -31.93 27.13 -46.17
N GLY A 10 -31.86 26.59 -44.94
CA GLY A 10 -30.82 25.64 -44.51
C GLY A 10 -31.01 25.18 -43.05
N GLY A 11 -31.68 24.04 -42.84
CA GLY A 11 -31.88 23.42 -41.52
C GLY A 11 -30.65 22.63 -41.04
N GLY A 12 -30.40 22.65 -39.72
CA GLY A 12 -29.40 21.83 -39.04
C GLY A 12 -29.88 21.36 -37.66
N PRO A 13 -29.41 20.21 -37.14
CA PRO A 13 -30.15 19.40 -36.18
C PRO A 13 -30.00 19.84 -34.72
N LYS A 14 -31.08 19.70 -33.95
CA LYS A 14 -31.14 19.88 -32.50
C LYS A 14 -30.49 18.67 -31.79
N HIS A 15 -29.34 18.85 -31.15
CA HIS A 15 -28.80 17.85 -30.22
C HIS A 15 -29.38 18.02 -28.83
N ARG A 16 -30.02 16.95 -28.36
CA ARG A 16 -30.68 16.80 -27.06
C ARG A 16 -29.66 16.73 -25.93
N HIS A 17 -29.91 17.48 -24.86
CA HIS A 17 -29.31 17.26 -23.54
C HIS A 17 -29.70 15.88 -23.01
N ARG A 18 -28.70 15.03 -22.70
CA ARG A 18 -28.90 13.81 -21.93
C ARG A 18 -28.26 13.99 -20.55
N SER A 19 -29.13 14.06 -19.55
CA SER A 19 -28.80 14.05 -18.12
C SER A 19 -28.06 12.76 -17.77
N LEU A 20 -26.92 12.86 -17.09
CA LEU A 20 -26.19 11.72 -16.51
C LEU A 20 -26.53 11.64 -15.02
N HIS A 21 -27.40 10.72 -14.65
CA HIS A 21 -27.57 10.28 -13.26
C HIS A 21 -26.41 9.34 -12.86
N PRO A 22 -25.94 9.37 -11.61
CA PRO A 22 -24.95 8.43 -11.11
C PRO A 22 -25.58 7.06 -10.80
N THR A 23 -25.01 5.99 -11.35
CA THR A 23 -25.32 4.61 -10.98
C THR A 23 -24.56 4.22 -9.69
N PRO A 24 -25.16 3.47 -8.75
CA PRO A 24 -24.47 3.01 -7.56
C PRO A 24 -23.59 1.79 -7.86
N LEU A 25 -22.39 1.76 -7.27
CA LEU A 25 -21.46 0.64 -7.29
C LEU A 25 -22.01 -0.53 -6.43
N PRO A 26 -21.83 -1.81 -6.82
CA PRO A 26 -22.25 -2.92 -5.99
C PRO A 26 -21.32 -3.14 -4.80
N ASN A 27 -21.91 -3.36 -3.62
CA ASN A 27 -21.26 -3.81 -2.40
C ASN A 27 -20.66 -5.21 -2.57
N HIS A 28 -19.35 -5.36 -2.39
CA HIS A 28 -18.76 -6.67 -2.13
C HIS A 28 -18.95 -7.03 -0.64
N HIS A 29 -20.07 -7.68 -0.35
CA HIS A 29 -20.22 -8.47 0.86
C HIS A 29 -19.28 -9.68 0.81
N ARG A 30 -18.49 -9.84 1.88
CA ARG A 30 -17.88 -11.13 2.25
C ARG A 30 -18.98 -12.16 2.44
N SER A 31 -18.91 -13.27 1.71
CA SER A 31 -19.47 -14.55 2.13
C SER A 31 -18.45 -15.65 1.88
N ALA A 32 -18.41 -16.56 2.85
CA ALA A 32 -17.58 -17.75 2.90
C ALA A 32 -18.09 -18.84 1.93
N SER A 33 -17.23 -19.87 1.80
CA SER A 33 -17.44 -21.21 1.23
C SER A 33 -17.80 -21.28 -0.27
N ASP A 34 -17.04 -22.01 -1.07
CA ASP A 34 -17.17 -23.47 -1.28
C ASP A 34 -16.50 -23.88 -2.62
N HIS A 35 -16.32 -25.19 -2.79
CA HIS A 35 -15.46 -25.93 -3.70
C HIS A 35 -15.59 -25.66 -5.21
N SER A 36 -14.48 -25.83 -5.95
CA SER A 36 -14.50 -26.52 -7.25
C SER A 36 -13.14 -27.19 -7.53
N GLN A 37 -13.03 -28.44 -7.09
CA GLN A 37 -12.14 -29.41 -7.73
C GLN A 37 -12.80 -29.84 -9.04
N SER A 38 -12.18 -29.52 -10.16
CA SER A 38 -12.32 -30.28 -11.41
C SER A 38 -11.13 -29.97 -12.30
N ASP A 39 -10.70 -30.96 -13.08
CA ASP A 39 -9.76 -30.84 -14.19
C ASP A 39 -8.27 -31.13 -13.91
N PHE A 40 -8.00 -32.18 -13.13
CA PHE A 40 -6.73 -32.91 -13.29
C PHE A 40 -6.84 -34.45 -13.30
N PHE A 41 -8.00 -35.01 -12.94
CA PHE A 41 -8.26 -36.44 -13.12
C PHE A 41 -8.81 -36.71 -14.53
N SER A 42 -7.91 -36.86 -15.51
CA SER A 42 -8.30 -37.57 -16.73
C SER A 42 -7.16 -38.23 -17.52
N LEU A 43 -5.95 -38.35 -16.97
CA LEU A 43 -4.94 -39.19 -17.60
C LEU A 43 -4.19 -40.00 -16.54
N MET A 44 -4.60 -41.26 -16.41
CA MET A 44 -3.79 -42.47 -16.28
C MET A 44 -4.69 -43.58 -15.73
N ASN A 45 -5.46 -44.21 -16.62
CA ASN A 45 -5.93 -45.58 -16.40
C ASN A 45 -4.78 -46.50 -16.79
N SER A 46 -4.26 -47.26 -15.84
CA SER A 46 -3.68 -48.59 -16.07
C SER A 46 -3.65 -49.29 -14.73
N ASP A 47 -4.33 -50.43 -14.70
CA ASP A 47 -4.47 -51.34 -13.57
C ASP A 47 -3.10 -51.70 -12.97
N GLU A 48 -3.00 -51.72 -11.64
CA GLU A 48 -2.21 -52.65 -10.80
C GLU A 48 -2.29 -52.20 -9.32
N ASP A 49 -2.36 -53.17 -8.41
CA ASP A 49 -2.49 -53.06 -6.95
C ASP A 49 -1.55 -52.04 -6.30
N GLU A 50 -2.09 -50.96 -5.72
CA GLU A 50 -1.37 -50.20 -4.69
C GLU A 50 -2.34 -49.73 -3.60
N SER A 51 -2.08 -50.17 -2.36
CA SER A 51 -2.73 -49.70 -1.15
C SER A 51 -2.94 -48.18 -1.19
N PRO A 52 -4.08 -47.63 -0.71
CA PRO A 52 -4.32 -46.19 -0.80
C PRO A 52 -3.22 -45.48 -0.04
N ILE A 53 -2.25 -44.91 -0.75
CA ILE A 53 -1.28 -44.00 -0.17
C ILE A 53 -2.14 -42.89 0.43
N PRO A 54 -2.13 -42.69 1.76
CA PRO A 54 -2.88 -41.59 2.35
C PRO A 54 -2.33 -40.34 1.68
N PHE A 55 -3.12 -39.70 0.83
CA PHE A 55 -2.80 -38.42 0.21
C PHE A 55 -2.85 -37.35 1.31
N VAL A 56 -1.90 -37.45 2.24
CA VAL A 56 -1.55 -36.45 3.24
C VAL A 56 -0.42 -35.64 2.63
N PHE A 57 -0.63 -35.10 1.42
CA PHE A 57 -0.03 -33.81 1.13
C PHE A 57 -0.89 -32.79 1.85
N GLY A 58 -0.79 -32.83 3.18
CA GLY A 58 -1.17 -31.73 4.03
C GLY A 58 -0.53 -30.49 3.43
N ASN A 59 -1.27 -29.40 3.49
CA ASN A 59 -0.92 -28.07 3.00
C ASN A 59 0.32 -27.54 3.77
N ARG A 60 1.48 -28.18 3.58
CA ARG A 60 2.72 -27.93 4.31
C ARG A 60 3.28 -26.62 3.82
N ASP A 61 3.34 -25.63 4.71
CA ASP A 61 4.05 -24.40 4.43
C ASP A 61 5.55 -24.71 4.45
N TYR A 62 6.16 -24.79 3.27
CA TYR A 62 7.59 -25.04 3.13
C TYR A 62 8.46 -23.94 3.73
N THR A 63 7.87 -22.84 4.22
CA THR A 63 8.59 -21.79 4.94
C THR A 63 8.59 -21.97 6.45
N ASP A 64 7.87 -22.95 7.00
CA ASP A 64 7.81 -23.18 8.46
C ASP A 64 9.19 -23.49 9.07
N ASP A 65 10.03 -24.24 8.34
CA ASP A 65 11.37 -24.61 8.79
C ASP A 65 12.43 -23.49 8.60
N LEU A 66 12.07 -22.41 7.91
CA LEU A 66 12.97 -21.30 7.64
C LEU A 66 12.91 -20.28 8.78
N PRO A 67 14.01 -19.88 9.45
CA PRO A 67 13.96 -18.80 10.44
C PRO A 67 13.55 -17.44 9.84
N ASP A 68 12.97 -16.57 10.67
CA ASP A 68 12.51 -15.23 10.24
C ASP A 68 13.66 -14.36 9.70
N GLU A 69 14.87 -14.51 10.23
CA GLU A 69 16.07 -13.84 9.75
C GLU A 69 16.42 -14.26 8.33
N CYS A 70 16.32 -15.56 8.04
CA CYS A 70 16.56 -16.08 6.70
C CYS A 70 15.49 -15.61 5.72
N LEU A 71 14.22 -15.60 6.13
CA LEU A 71 13.12 -15.04 5.34
C LEU A 71 13.32 -13.53 5.08
N ALA A 72 13.80 -12.78 6.06
CA ALA A 72 14.15 -11.37 5.92
C ALA A 72 15.30 -11.15 4.91
N LEU A 73 16.30 -12.03 4.89
CA LEU A 73 17.38 -12.01 3.90
C LEU A 73 16.85 -12.28 2.49
N ILE A 74 15.94 -13.24 2.32
CA ILE A 74 15.26 -13.48 1.02
C ILE A 74 14.54 -12.21 0.58
N PHE A 75 13.78 -11.56 1.47
CA PHE A 75 13.11 -10.30 1.12
C PHE A 75 14.10 -9.20 0.72
N GLN A 76 15.34 -9.18 1.23
CA GLN A 76 16.39 -8.22 0.81
C GLN A 76 16.82 -8.38 -0.65
N CYS A 77 16.61 -9.55 -1.24
CA CYS A 77 16.86 -9.79 -2.65
C CYS A 77 15.69 -9.35 -3.56
N LEU A 78 14.54 -8.96 -3.00
CA LEU A 78 13.32 -8.64 -3.75
C LEU A 78 13.14 -7.13 -4.00
N SER A 79 12.43 -6.82 -5.08
CA SER A 79 11.96 -5.46 -5.38
C SER A 79 10.98 -4.96 -4.30
N SER A 80 10.80 -3.63 -4.20
CA SER A 80 9.79 -3.07 -3.29
C SER A 80 8.35 -3.46 -3.65
N GLY A 81 8.09 -3.79 -4.93
CA GLY A 81 6.78 -4.24 -5.38
C GLY A 81 6.49 -5.66 -4.90
N ASP A 82 7.46 -6.57 -5.07
CA ASP A 82 7.28 -7.98 -4.72
C ASP A 82 7.27 -8.18 -3.20
N ARG A 83 8.08 -7.42 -2.45
CA ARG A 83 7.98 -7.38 -0.98
C ARG A 83 6.54 -7.11 -0.51
N LYS A 84 5.84 -6.15 -1.14
CA LYS A 84 4.44 -5.87 -0.77
C LYS A 84 3.54 -7.07 -1.02
N LYS A 85 3.74 -7.80 -2.12
CA LYS A 85 3.00 -9.05 -2.39
C LYS A 85 3.32 -10.14 -1.37
N CYS A 86 4.60 -10.31 -1.00
CA CYS A 86 5.03 -11.23 0.06
C CYS A 86 4.31 -10.94 1.39
N SER A 87 4.11 -9.67 1.73
CA SER A 87 3.38 -9.29 2.96
C SER A 87 1.91 -9.74 3.00
N LEU A 88 1.35 -10.21 1.88
CA LEU A 88 -0.03 -10.72 1.78
C LEU A 88 -0.13 -12.24 1.91
N VAL A 89 1.00 -12.96 1.90
CA VAL A 89 1.03 -14.43 1.90
C VAL A 89 0.55 -14.99 3.25
N SER A 90 1.09 -14.49 4.36
CA SER A 90 0.72 -14.91 5.70
C SER A 90 0.96 -13.81 6.73
N ARG A 91 0.42 -13.98 7.94
CA ARG A 91 0.68 -13.05 9.06
C ARG A 91 2.16 -12.99 9.43
N ARG A 92 2.85 -14.13 9.36
CA ARG A 92 4.28 -14.22 9.62
C ARG A 92 5.08 -13.41 8.59
N TRP A 93 4.78 -13.61 7.31
CA TRP A 93 5.43 -12.86 6.23
C TRP A 93 5.14 -11.36 6.30
N LEU A 94 3.92 -10.96 6.72
CA LEU A 94 3.56 -9.56 6.95
C LEU A 94 4.46 -8.88 8.00
N LEU A 95 4.76 -9.57 9.09
CA LEU A 95 5.62 -9.08 10.17
C LEU A 95 7.08 -9.00 9.72
N VAL A 96 7.62 -10.09 9.19
CA VAL A 96 9.02 -10.18 8.73
C VAL A 96 9.31 -9.18 7.59
N GLU A 97 8.35 -8.97 6.68
CA GLU A 97 8.48 -7.96 5.63
C GLU A 97 8.57 -6.54 6.22
N GLY A 98 7.76 -6.25 7.24
CA GLY A 98 7.78 -4.97 7.94
C GLY A 98 9.13 -4.72 8.62
N GLN A 99 9.59 -5.68 9.40
CA GLN A 99 10.84 -5.60 10.16
C GLN A 99 12.07 -5.56 9.25
N SER A 100 12.01 -6.13 8.04
CA SER A 100 13.11 -6.10 7.08
C SER A 100 13.16 -4.83 6.20
N ARG A 101 12.29 -3.84 6.45
CA ARG A 101 12.22 -2.59 5.64
C ARG A 101 13.04 -1.47 6.24
N HIS A 102 14.19 -1.21 5.61
CA HIS A 102 15.05 -0.07 5.96
C HIS A 102 14.62 1.27 5.34
N ARG A 103 13.80 1.25 4.28
CA ARG A 103 13.30 2.44 3.59
C ARG A 103 11.78 2.43 3.58
N LEU A 104 11.19 3.54 4.02
CA LEU A 104 9.75 3.75 4.01
C LEU A 104 9.41 5.10 3.40
N ALA A 105 8.36 5.12 2.58
CA ALA A 105 7.78 6.34 2.02
C ALA A 105 6.29 6.33 2.31
N LEU A 106 5.78 7.41 2.91
CA LEU A 106 4.38 7.55 3.31
C LEU A 106 3.76 8.81 2.69
N ASN A 107 2.46 8.72 2.41
CA ASN A 107 1.64 9.90 2.18
C ASN A 107 1.35 10.54 3.53
N ALA A 108 1.96 11.68 3.80
CA ALA A 108 2.02 12.34 5.09
C ALA A 108 0.87 13.32 5.28
N LYS A 109 -0.35 12.85 5.01
CA LYS A 109 -1.58 13.60 5.30
C LYS A 109 -2.01 13.39 6.74
N VAL A 110 -2.78 14.32 7.30
CA VAL A 110 -3.21 14.26 8.70
C VAL A 110 -3.97 12.99 9.06
N GLU A 111 -4.66 12.34 8.11
CA GLU A 111 -5.45 11.13 8.39
C GLU A 111 -4.59 9.92 8.79
N ILE A 112 -3.27 9.95 8.55
CA ILE A 112 -2.38 8.86 9.01
C ILE A 112 -2.04 8.96 10.49
N LEU A 113 -2.27 10.10 11.15
CA LEU A 113 -1.82 10.38 12.52
C LEU A 113 -2.24 9.27 13.51
N PRO A 114 -3.50 8.80 13.53
CA PRO A 114 -3.91 7.71 14.44
C PRO A 114 -3.19 6.38 14.17
N HIS A 115 -2.65 6.21 12.97
CA HIS A 115 -1.96 5.00 12.53
C HIS A 115 -0.44 5.12 12.62
N VAL A 116 0.12 6.30 12.94
CA VAL A 116 1.56 6.49 13.06
C VAL A 116 2.18 5.46 14.03
N PRO A 117 1.65 5.25 15.27
CA PRO A 117 2.22 4.26 16.16
C PRO A 117 2.24 2.85 15.57
N THR A 118 1.13 2.39 14.96
CA THR A 118 1.03 1.03 14.41
C THR A 118 1.91 0.85 13.16
N ILE A 119 1.99 1.86 12.30
CA ILE A 119 2.88 1.87 11.14
C ILE A 119 4.34 1.70 11.58
N PHE A 120 4.79 2.48 12.56
CA PHE A 120 6.20 2.46 12.99
C PHE A 120 6.53 1.36 14.01
N THR A 121 5.53 0.69 14.59
CA THR A 121 5.72 -0.62 15.24
C THR A 121 5.97 -1.72 14.20
N ARG A 122 5.26 -1.70 13.06
CA ARG A 122 5.49 -2.67 11.97
C ARG A 122 6.84 -2.46 11.26
N PHE A 123 7.22 -1.20 11.06
CA PHE A 123 8.44 -0.81 10.33
C PHE A 123 9.50 -0.24 11.30
N ASP A 124 9.87 -1.01 12.31
CA ASP A 124 10.78 -0.60 13.39
C ASP A 124 12.26 -0.42 12.96
N SER A 125 12.65 -1.05 11.84
CA SER A 125 14.02 -1.03 11.31
C SER A 125 14.27 0.07 10.28
N VAL A 126 13.34 1.02 10.14
CA VAL A 126 13.45 2.11 9.17
C VAL A 126 14.62 3.04 9.50
N THR A 127 15.50 3.22 8.52
CA THR A 127 16.64 4.16 8.59
C THR A 127 16.52 5.31 7.58
N LYS A 128 15.64 5.17 6.58
CA LYS A 128 15.41 6.16 5.52
C LYS A 128 13.91 6.40 5.39
N LEU A 129 13.44 7.56 5.84
CA LEU A 129 12.03 7.93 5.81
C LEU A 129 11.78 9.08 4.83
N ALA A 130 10.78 8.91 3.98
CA ALA A 130 10.26 9.97 3.12
C ALA A 130 8.78 10.22 3.44
N LEU A 131 8.45 11.44 3.82
CA LEU A 131 7.10 11.91 4.10
C LEU A 131 6.72 12.90 3.00
N ARG A 132 5.66 12.58 2.26
CA ARG A 132 5.18 13.41 1.16
C ARG A 132 3.73 13.76 1.38
N CYS A 133 3.39 15.03 1.35
CA CYS A 133 2.02 15.51 1.32
C CYS A 133 1.79 16.36 0.07
N ASP A 134 0.57 16.30 -0.46
CA ASP A 134 0.16 17.11 -1.60
C ASP A 134 -0.21 18.52 -1.15
N ARG A 135 -0.02 19.53 -2.02
CA ARG A 135 -0.21 20.95 -1.68
C ARG A 135 -1.63 21.35 -1.24
N LYS A 136 -2.63 20.52 -1.57
CA LYS A 136 -4.05 20.75 -1.27
C LYS A 136 -4.51 20.00 -0.01
N SER A 137 -3.64 19.19 0.60
CA SER A 137 -3.98 18.37 1.76
C SER A 137 -3.35 18.93 3.02
N VAL A 138 -4.02 18.71 4.15
CA VAL A 138 -3.46 18.97 5.48
C VAL A 138 -2.42 17.90 5.76
N SER A 139 -1.22 18.34 6.14
CA SER A 139 -0.10 17.45 6.39
C SER A 139 -0.07 16.99 7.84
N ILE A 140 0.75 15.98 8.12
CA ILE A 140 1.10 15.63 9.50
C ILE A 140 1.72 16.84 10.21
N ASN A 141 1.51 16.90 11.53
CA ASN A 141 1.98 17.97 12.39
C ASN A 141 3.17 17.53 13.28
N ASP A 142 3.57 18.41 14.20
CA ASP A 142 4.67 18.17 15.14
C ASP A 142 4.44 16.97 16.08
N GLU A 143 3.19 16.72 16.47
CA GLU A 143 2.83 15.56 17.30
C GLU A 143 3.14 14.27 16.55
N ALA A 144 2.66 14.15 15.31
CA ALA A 144 2.94 12.98 14.47
C ALA A 144 4.45 12.80 14.27
N LEU A 145 5.18 13.88 13.98
CA LEU A 145 6.64 13.82 13.79
C LEU A 145 7.37 13.39 15.07
N THR A 146 6.91 13.82 16.24
CA THR A 146 7.43 13.39 17.53
C THR A 146 7.20 11.90 17.75
N LEU A 147 5.98 11.41 17.51
CA LEU A 147 5.66 9.97 17.61
C LEU A 147 6.53 9.10 16.70
N ILE A 148 6.77 9.56 15.46
CA ILE A 148 7.67 8.88 14.53
C ILE A 148 9.08 8.79 15.12
N SER A 149 9.61 9.90 15.63
CA SER A 149 10.98 9.97 16.14
C SER A 149 11.21 9.09 17.38
N LEU A 150 10.19 8.89 18.21
CA LEU A 150 10.25 8.00 19.38
C LEU A 150 10.40 6.53 19.00
N ARG A 151 9.82 6.12 17.85
CA ARG A 151 9.92 4.73 17.36
C ARG A 151 11.12 4.52 16.45
N CYS A 152 11.53 5.53 15.69
CA CYS A 152 12.62 5.43 14.70
C CYS A 152 13.91 6.14 15.14
N SER A 153 14.43 5.85 16.32
CA SER A 153 15.64 6.51 16.86
C SER A 153 16.91 6.30 16.02
N LYS A 154 16.94 5.24 15.20
CA LYS A 154 18.04 4.90 14.27
C LYS A 154 17.90 5.55 12.90
N LEU A 155 17.02 6.55 12.72
CA LEU A 155 16.84 7.18 11.42
C LEU A 155 18.10 7.92 10.96
N ILE A 156 18.57 7.61 9.75
CA ILE A 156 19.78 8.20 9.13
C ILE A 156 19.40 9.27 8.12
N ARG A 157 18.27 9.12 7.43
CA ARG A 157 17.81 10.08 6.41
C ARG A 157 16.33 10.39 6.58
N LEU A 158 16.01 11.68 6.62
CA LEU A 158 14.65 12.20 6.62
C LEU A 158 14.44 13.10 5.39
N LYS A 159 13.39 12.82 4.62
CA LYS A 159 12.94 13.69 3.53
C LYS A 159 11.51 14.12 3.79
N LEU A 160 11.28 15.43 3.90
CA LEU A 160 9.96 16.04 3.99
C LEU A 160 9.64 16.73 2.67
N ARG A 161 8.45 16.47 2.12
CA ARG A 161 7.96 17.17 0.92
C ARG A 161 6.51 17.59 1.13
N GLY A 162 6.24 18.89 1.11
CA GLY A 162 4.89 19.42 1.29
C GLY A 162 4.31 19.25 2.69
N CYS A 163 5.13 18.89 3.69
CA CYS A 163 4.74 18.83 5.10
C CYS A 163 4.79 20.25 5.69
N ARG A 164 3.68 20.99 5.61
CA ARG A 164 3.59 22.41 5.96
C ARG A 164 3.25 22.65 7.43
N ASP A 165 2.64 21.66 8.07
CA ASP A 165 2.19 21.74 9.46
C ASP A 165 3.27 21.24 10.44
N VAL A 166 4.46 20.92 9.92
CA VAL A 166 5.66 20.63 10.70
C VAL A 166 6.43 21.94 10.94
N THR A 167 6.65 22.26 12.20
CA THR A 167 7.36 23.47 12.65
C THR A 167 8.76 23.12 13.18
N GLU A 168 9.50 24.16 13.57
CA GLU A 168 10.76 24.03 14.29
C GLU A 168 10.63 23.30 15.63
N VAL A 169 9.46 23.37 16.30
CA VAL A 169 9.22 22.67 17.56
C VAL A 169 9.21 21.16 17.34
N GLY A 170 8.47 20.70 16.33
CA GLY A 170 8.45 19.29 15.94
C GLY A 170 9.81 18.80 15.45
N MET A 171 10.52 19.60 14.66
CA MET A 171 11.88 19.26 14.20
C MET A 171 12.90 19.21 15.34
N SER A 172 12.79 20.09 16.33
CA SER A 172 13.63 20.07 17.54
C SER A 172 13.36 18.81 18.37
N ALA A 173 12.09 18.46 18.59
CA ALA A 173 11.72 17.21 19.24
C ALA A 173 12.24 15.99 18.47
N PHE A 174 12.09 15.99 17.15
CA PHE A 174 12.59 14.94 16.26
C PHE A 174 14.10 14.75 16.40
N ALA A 175 14.87 15.84 16.37
CA ALA A 175 16.33 15.81 16.45
C ALA A 175 16.85 15.28 17.80
N ARG A 176 16.13 15.54 18.90
CA ARG A 176 16.48 15.01 20.23
C ARG A 176 16.39 13.48 20.29
N ASN A 177 15.41 12.89 19.59
CA ASN A 177 15.18 11.45 19.57
C ASN A 177 16.02 10.72 18.50
N CYS A 178 16.22 11.34 17.33
CA CYS A 178 16.92 10.75 16.18
C CYS A 178 18.38 11.22 16.06
N LYS A 179 19.22 10.85 17.04
CA LYS A 179 20.64 11.30 17.11
C LYS A 179 21.53 10.77 15.98
N SER A 180 21.07 9.78 15.23
CA SER A 180 21.81 9.17 14.10
C SER A 180 21.52 9.83 12.76
N LEU A 181 20.73 10.92 12.72
CA LEU A 181 20.34 11.58 11.48
C LEU A 181 21.56 12.23 10.81
N LYS A 182 21.84 11.82 9.57
CA LYS A 182 22.98 12.32 8.77
C LYS A 182 22.56 13.13 7.56
N LYS A 183 21.35 12.91 7.03
CA LYS A 183 20.83 13.67 5.88
C LYS A 183 19.40 14.10 6.13
N PHE A 184 19.17 15.39 5.96
CA PHE A 184 17.86 16.00 6.01
C PHE A 184 17.62 16.75 4.71
N SER A 185 16.41 16.67 4.18
CA SER A 185 15.96 17.51 3.07
C SER A 185 14.50 17.85 3.24
N CYS A 186 14.17 19.13 3.19
CA CYS A 186 12.80 19.63 3.11
C CYS A 186 12.56 20.25 1.72
N GLY A 187 11.32 20.17 1.24
CA GLY A 187 10.92 20.77 -0.03
C GLY A 187 9.41 21.04 -0.05
N SER A 188 9.01 21.98 -0.90
CA SER A 188 7.61 22.39 -1.09
C SER A 188 6.83 21.53 -2.11
#